data_AF-A0A1H6VI40-F1
#
_entry.id   AF-A0A1H6VI40-F1
#
_cell.length_a   1.000
_cell.length_b   1.000
_cell.length_c   1.000
_cell.angle_alpha   90.00
_cell.angle_beta   90.00
_cell.angle_gamma   90.00
#
_symmetry.space_group_name_H-M   'P 1'
#
loop_
_entity.id
_entity.type
_entity.pdbx_description
1 polymer ?
#
loop_
_entity_poly.entity_id
_entity_poly.type
_entity_poly.pdbx_seq_one_letter_code
_entity_poly.pdbx_strand_id
1 'polypeptide(L)'
;IQRGGQVLIRMLVNVQQQTIEPLIQAMIRPGTQVYSDEYGIYGRLCEWGYEHRTVCHSRGEYARDEDGDGFHEVHVNTIEGFWSLLRSWLRPHRGLSQEKLPLYLGFFQFVHNARIRGKGLLQPLLRVLLA
;
A
#
# COMPACT_ATOMS: atom_id res chain seq x y z
N ILE A 1 2.16 3.69 2.95
CA ILE A 1 1.01 3.62 3.90
C ILE A 1 1.30 4.59 5.03
N GLN A 2 0.38 5.49 5.36
CA GLN A 2 0.53 6.36 6.54
C GLN A 2 0.61 5.51 7.81
N ARG A 3 1.55 5.81 8.71
CA ARG A 3 1.65 5.12 10.00
C ARG A 3 0.34 5.29 10.77
N GLY A 4 -0.27 4.18 11.18
CA GLY A 4 -1.58 4.21 11.84
C GLY A 4 -2.76 4.57 10.93
N GLY A 5 -2.55 4.77 9.62
CA GLY A 5 -3.59 4.96 8.62
C GLY A 5 -4.17 3.65 8.06
N GLN A 6 -5.09 3.80 7.11
CA GLN A 6 -5.68 2.69 6.36
C GLN A 6 -4.86 2.36 5.11
N VAL A 7 -5.01 1.14 4.61
CA VAL A 7 -4.47 0.70 3.31
C VAL A 7 -5.62 0.46 2.32
N LEU A 8 -5.35 0.74 1.06
CA LEU A 8 -6.19 0.37 -0.07
C LEU A 8 -5.38 -0.54 -1.01
N ILE A 9 -5.99 -1.64 -1.44
CA ILE A 9 -5.47 -2.58 -2.42
C ILE A 9 -6.45 -2.61 -3.59
N ARG A 10 -5.95 -2.42 -4.80
CA ARG A 10 -6.73 -2.48 -6.04
C ARG A 10 -6.00 -3.37 -7.04
N MET A 11 -6.71 -4.34 -7.60
CA MET A 11 -6.25 -5.04 -8.80
C MET A 11 -6.43 -4.11 -10.00
N LEU A 12 -5.36 -3.92 -10.75
CA LEU A 12 -5.35 -3.07 -11.95
C LEU A 12 -5.17 -3.94 -13.18
N VAL A 13 -5.71 -3.48 -14.31
CA VAL A 13 -5.57 -4.15 -15.60
C VAL A 13 -4.14 -4.07 -16.13
N ASN A 14 -3.40 -3.03 -15.76
CA ASN A 14 -1.98 -2.86 -16.04
C ASN A 14 -1.36 -1.90 -15.02
N VAL A 15 -0.02 -1.81 -15.02
CA VAL A 15 0.74 -0.93 -14.14
C VAL A 15 1.40 0.17 -14.98
N GLN A 16 0.60 1.14 -15.40
CA GLN A 16 1.04 2.28 -16.21
C GLN A 16 0.61 3.59 -15.55
N GLN A 17 1.35 4.67 -15.81
CA GLN A 17 1.08 6.00 -15.25
C GLN A 17 -0.36 6.45 -15.51
N GLN A 18 -0.86 6.30 -16.74
CA GLN A 18 -2.24 6.66 -17.12
C GLN A 18 -3.31 5.88 -16.32
N THR A 19 -2.99 4.66 -15.88
CA THR A 19 -3.90 3.81 -15.11
C THR A 19 -3.88 4.14 -13.62
N ILE A 20 -2.70 4.48 -13.07
CA ILE A 20 -2.54 4.74 -11.63
C ILE A 20 -2.83 6.20 -11.25
N GLU A 21 -2.58 7.16 -12.13
CA GLU A 21 -2.78 8.59 -11.90
C GLU A 21 -4.18 8.93 -11.34
N PRO A 22 -5.29 8.57 -12.02
CA PRO A 22 -6.62 8.92 -11.53
C PRO A 22 -6.95 8.26 -10.20
N LEU A 23 -6.39 7.07 -9.94
CA LEU A 23 -6.61 6.36 -8.67
C LEU A 23 -5.86 7.01 -7.52
N ILE A 24 -4.61 7.44 -7.75
CA ILE A 24 -3.81 8.16 -6.77
C ILE A 24 -4.51 9.48 -6.43
N GLN A 25 -4.91 10.27 -7.43
CA GLN A 25 -5.63 11.54 -7.25
C GLN A 25 -6.98 11.40 -6.56
N ALA A 26 -7.71 10.31 -6.79
CA ALA A 26 -8.99 10.06 -6.12
C ALA A 26 -8.83 9.65 -4.64
N MET A 27 -7.69 9.06 -4.26
CA MET A 27 -7.53 8.39 -2.96
C MET A 27 -6.55 9.11 -2.03
N ILE A 28 -5.63 9.88 -2.58
CA ILE A 28 -4.58 10.57 -1.84
C ILE A 28 -4.77 12.07 -2.07
N ARG A 29 -4.76 12.83 -0.97
CA ARG A 29 -4.92 14.29 -1.04
C ARG A 29 -3.70 14.91 -1.77
N PRO A 30 -3.90 15.81 -2.73
CA PRO A 30 -2.79 16.61 -3.29
C PRO A 30 -1.99 17.31 -2.18
N GLY A 31 -0.68 17.45 -2.38
CA GLY A 31 0.27 17.96 -1.39
C GLY A 31 0.71 16.93 -0.35
N THR A 32 0.23 15.69 -0.43
CA THR A 32 0.71 14.62 0.47
C THR A 32 2.15 14.22 0.12
N GLN A 33 2.98 14.04 1.16
CA GLN A 33 4.31 13.43 1.04
C GLN A 33 4.19 11.91 0.80
N VAL A 34 4.66 11.48 -0.36
CA VAL A 34 4.68 10.08 -0.82
C VAL A 34 6.11 9.56 -0.76
N TYR A 35 6.25 8.35 -0.23
CA TYR A 35 7.49 7.58 -0.20
C TYR A 35 7.34 6.33 -1.08
N SER A 36 8.24 6.13 -2.05
CA SER A 36 8.27 4.95 -2.91
C SER A 36 9.69 4.39 -3.09
N ASP A 37 9.78 3.24 -3.74
CA ASP A 37 11.03 2.72 -4.30
C ASP A 37 11.41 3.50 -5.58
N GLU A 38 12.41 3.00 -6.30
CA GLU A 38 12.90 3.58 -7.56
C GLU A 38 12.00 3.28 -8.79
N TYR A 39 10.82 2.68 -8.62
CA TYR A 39 10.06 2.24 -9.78
C TYR A 39 9.48 3.42 -10.58
N GLY A 40 9.85 3.51 -11.85
CA GLY A 40 9.56 4.67 -12.72
C GLY A 40 8.08 4.99 -12.93
N ILE A 41 7.15 4.09 -12.58
CA ILE A 41 5.71 4.38 -12.61
C ILE A 41 5.35 5.56 -11.70
N TYR A 42 6.12 5.80 -10.63
CA TYR A 42 5.89 6.88 -9.67
C TYR A 42 6.56 8.20 -10.07
N GLY A 43 7.33 8.24 -11.16
CA GLY A 43 8.17 9.39 -11.51
C GLY A 43 7.43 10.71 -11.75
N ARG A 44 6.11 10.68 -11.98
CA ARG A 44 5.28 11.88 -12.23
C ARG A 44 4.51 12.36 -10.99
N LEU A 45 4.74 11.79 -9.81
CA LEU A 45 4.05 12.21 -8.58
C LEU A 45 4.18 13.71 -8.29
N CYS A 46 5.38 14.30 -8.48
CA CYS A 46 5.57 15.73 -8.33
C CYS A 46 4.72 16.56 -9.31
N GLU A 47 4.64 16.13 -10.58
CA GLU A 47 3.81 16.80 -11.60
C GLU A 47 2.31 16.70 -11.28
N TRP A 48 1.90 15.62 -10.62
CA TRP A 48 0.52 15.41 -10.17
C TRP A 48 0.18 16.12 -8.85
N GLY A 49 1.11 16.92 -8.32
CA GLY A 49 0.89 17.75 -7.14
C GLY A 49 1.19 17.06 -5.81
N TYR A 50 2.06 16.05 -5.78
CA TYR A 50 2.52 15.40 -4.54
C TYR A 50 3.95 15.79 -4.21
N GLU A 51 4.32 15.72 -2.93
CA GLU A 51 5.73 15.70 -2.56
C GLU A 51 6.23 14.26 -2.67
N HIS A 52 7.37 14.03 -3.30
CA HIS A 52 7.87 12.67 -3.55
C HIS A 52 9.29 12.50 -3.05
N ARG A 53 9.50 11.45 -2.26
CA ARG A 53 10.80 10.95 -1.85
C ARG A 53 10.92 9.48 -2.24
N THR A 54 12.09 9.08 -2.69
CA THR A 54 12.36 7.72 -3.18
C THR A 54 13.59 7.14 -2.52
N VAL A 55 13.57 5.84 -2.25
CA VAL A 55 14.79 5.06 -1.97
C VAL A 55 15.17 4.23 -3.19
N CYS A 56 16.48 4.10 -3.44
CA CYS A 56 17.00 3.36 -4.59
C CYS A 56 17.72 2.07 -4.18
N HIS A 57 17.00 0.95 -4.18
CA HIS A 57 17.53 -0.35 -3.76
C HIS A 57 18.66 -0.84 -4.65
N SER A 58 18.62 -0.55 -5.95
CA SER A 58 19.72 -0.87 -6.88
C SER A 58 21.06 -0.21 -6.52
N ARG A 59 21.04 0.87 -5.73
CA ARG A 59 22.24 1.54 -5.19
C ARG A 59 22.59 1.07 -3.77
N GLY A 60 21.89 0.07 -3.25
CA GLY A 60 22.02 -0.36 -1.86
C GLY A 60 21.41 0.62 -0.85
N GLU A 61 20.56 1.56 -1.30
CA GLU A 61 19.84 2.49 -0.43
C GLU A 61 18.53 1.84 0.03
N TYR A 62 18.37 1.66 1.34
CA TYR A 62 17.18 1.05 1.94
C TYR A 62 16.41 2.03 2.85
N ALA A 63 17.11 3.00 3.41
CA ALA A 63 16.56 4.13 4.13
C ALA A 63 17.52 5.31 3.95
N ARG A 64 16.99 6.53 3.95
CA ARG A 64 17.79 7.76 3.86
C ARG A 64 17.40 8.71 4.99
N ASP A 65 18.44 9.31 5.55
CA ASP A 65 18.43 10.42 6.49
C ASP A 65 18.72 11.69 5.65
N GLU A 66 17.73 12.57 5.48
CA GLU A 66 17.89 13.79 4.67
C GLU A 66 18.43 14.98 5.47
N ASP A 67 18.28 15.00 6.80
CA ASP A 67 18.68 16.12 7.66
C ASP A 67 19.96 15.88 8.48
N GLY A 68 20.46 14.64 8.47
CA GLY A 68 21.69 14.22 9.12
C GLY A 68 21.57 14.06 10.63
N ASP A 69 20.36 13.94 11.18
CA ASP A 69 20.14 13.77 12.62
C ASP A 69 20.32 12.32 13.12
N GLY A 70 20.58 11.38 12.19
CA GLY A 70 20.74 9.96 12.42
C GLY A 70 19.44 9.15 12.34
N PHE A 71 18.29 9.81 12.21
CA PHE A 71 17.01 9.20 11.91
C PHE A 71 16.86 9.05 10.40
N HIS A 72 16.36 7.89 9.95
CA HIS A 72 16.16 7.65 8.52
C HIS A 72 14.66 7.69 8.21
N GLU A 73 14.13 8.87 7.92
CA GLU A 73 12.71 9.12 7.65
C GLU A 73 12.26 8.66 6.27
N VAL A 74 13.17 8.64 5.28
CA VAL A 74 12.85 8.26 3.91
C VAL A 74 13.04 6.76 3.73
N HIS A 75 11.95 6.00 3.77
CA HIS A 75 11.98 4.56 3.52
C HIS A 75 10.60 4.01 3.07
N VAL A 76 10.57 2.78 2.55
CA VAL A 76 9.32 2.07 2.18
C VAL A 76 8.98 0.88 3.07
N ASN A 77 9.76 0.64 4.14
CA ASN A 77 9.64 -0.52 5.04
C ASN A 77 8.22 -0.83 5.52
N THR A 78 7.36 0.18 5.74
CA THR A 78 5.98 -0.04 6.18
C THR A 78 5.14 -0.77 5.11
N ILE A 79 5.24 -0.38 3.84
CA ILE A 79 4.50 -1.05 2.76
C ILE A 79 5.14 -2.41 2.42
N GLU A 80 6.46 -2.55 2.54
CA GLU A 80 7.12 -3.86 2.40
C GLU A 80 6.72 -4.86 3.48
N GLY A 81 6.64 -4.41 4.73
CA GLY A 81 6.14 -5.19 5.86
C GLY A 81 4.69 -5.64 5.61
N PHE A 82 3.85 -4.74 5.11
CA PHE A 82 2.49 -5.07 4.70
C PHE A 82 2.45 -6.17 3.63
N TRP A 83 3.30 -6.09 2.61
CA TRP A 83 3.38 -7.13 1.58
C TRP A 83 3.85 -8.48 2.13
N SER A 84 4.77 -8.49 3.09
CA SER A 84 5.21 -9.71 3.77
C SER A 84 4.08 -10.38 4.56
N LEU A 85 3.21 -9.58 5.19
CA LEU A 85 2.00 -10.08 5.85
C LEU A 85 1.00 -10.65 4.83
N LEU A 86 0.72 -9.92 3.76
CA LEU A 86 -0.22 -10.37 2.71
C LEU A 86 0.24 -11.69 2.09
N ARG A 87 1.50 -11.80 1.68
CA ARG A 87 2.06 -13.03 1.09
C ARG A 87 1.94 -14.21 2.04
N SER A 88 2.22 -14.00 3.33
CA SER A 88 2.09 -15.05 4.34
C SER A 88 0.65 -15.47 4.56
N TRP A 89 -0.30 -14.53 4.50
CA TRP A 89 -1.73 -14.80 4.61
C TRP A 89 -2.28 -15.55 3.40
N LEU A 90 -1.78 -15.27 2.19
CA LEU A 90 -2.19 -15.96 0.96
C LEU A 90 -1.59 -17.36 0.82
N ARG A 91 -0.40 -17.60 1.40
CA ARG A 91 0.37 -18.85 1.24
C ARG A 91 -0.40 -20.15 1.57
N PRO A 92 -1.23 -20.23 2.63
CA PRO A 92 -1.99 -21.43 2.96
C PRO A 92 -2.97 -21.88 1.87
N HIS A 93 -3.41 -20.97 0.98
CA HIS A 93 -4.36 -21.32 -0.08
C HIS A 93 -3.74 -22.12 -1.24
N ARG A 94 -2.40 -22.27 -1.30
CA ARG A 94 -1.67 -23.11 -2.27
C ARG A 94 -2.07 -22.86 -3.75
N GLY A 95 -2.32 -21.61 -4.09
CA GLY A 95 -2.77 -21.19 -5.42
C GLY A 95 -4.17 -20.62 -5.38
N LEU A 96 -4.36 -19.48 -6.05
CA LEU A 96 -5.64 -18.76 -6.10
C LEU A 96 -5.96 -18.46 -7.55
N SER A 97 -7.23 -18.64 -7.93
CA SER A 97 -7.72 -18.15 -9.22
C SER A 97 -7.59 -16.62 -9.26
N GLN A 98 -7.11 -16.09 -10.38
CA GLN A 98 -7.04 -14.64 -10.63
C GLN A 98 -8.42 -13.98 -10.50
N GLU A 99 -9.48 -14.68 -10.90
CA GLU A 99 -10.87 -14.22 -10.77
C GLU A 99 -11.29 -14.02 -9.32
N LYS A 100 -10.82 -14.88 -8.41
CA LYS A 100 -11.17 -14.83 -6.98
C LYS A 100 -10.24 -13.93 -6.18
N LEU A 101 -9.02 -13.67 -6.68
CA LEU A 101 -8.00 -12.88 -5.98
C LEU A 101 -8.51 -11.54 -5.43
N PRO A 102 -9.35 -10.75 -6.15
CA PRO A 102 -9.92 -9.51 -5.61
C PRO A 102 -10.67 -9.69 -4.29
N LEU A 103 -11.41 -10.78 -4.10
CA LEU A 103 -12.16 -11.05 -2.87
C LEU A 103 -11.20 -11.31 -1.70
N TYR A 104 -10.12 -12.05 -1.94
CA TYR A 104 -9.09 -12.32 -0.94
C TYR A 104 -8.34 -11.05 -0.53
N LEU A 105 -7.96 -10.22 -1.50
CA LEU A 105 -7.32 -8.94 -1.24
C LEU A 105 -8.24 -7.98 -0.49
N GLY A 106 -9.52 -7.90 -0.87
CA GLY A 106 -10.51 -7.08 -0.21
C GLY A 106 -10.76 -7.51 1.24
N PHE A 107 -10.88 -8.81 1.50
CA PHE A 107 -11.02 -9.33 2.85
C PHE A 107 -9.77 -9.08 3.70
N PHE A 108 -8.57 -9.29 3.14
CA PHE A 108 -7.33 -9.00 3.84
C PHE A 108 -7.20 -7.50 4.17
N GLN A 109 -7.50 -6.62 3.21
CA GLN A 109 -7.54 -5.17 3.43
C GLN A 109 -8.49 -4.80 4.57
N PHE A 110 -9.71 -5.35 4.57
CA PHE A 110 -10.70 -5.13 5.62
C PHE A 110 -10.15 -5.55 6.99
N VAL A 111 -9.61 -6.76 7.12
CA VAL A 111 -9.05 -7.27 8.38
C VAL A 111 -7.88 -6.41 8.85
N HIS A 112 -6.98 -6.03 7.94
CA HIS A 112 -5.83 -5.17 8.24
C HIS A 112 -6.27 -3.79 8.75
N ASN A 113 -7.26 -3.18 8.10
CA ASN A 113 -7.78 -1.87 8.48
C ASN A 113 -8.63 -1.89 9.75
N ALA A 114 -9.36 -2.97 10.00
CA ALA A 114 -10.22 -3.11 11.19
C ALA A 114 -9.40 -3.17 12.48
N ARG A 115 -8.16 -3.69 12.44
CA ARG A 115 -7.27 -3.86 13.61
C ARG A 115 -7.89 -4.64 14.77
N ILE A 116 -8.87 -5.48 14.47
CA ILE A 116 -9.57 -6.35 15.42
C ILE A 116 -9.19 -7.79 15.09
N ARG A 117 -9.05 -8.64 16.12
CA ARG A 117 -8.71 -10.06 15.97
C ARG A 117 -9.85 -10.94 16.45
N GLY A 118 -9.91 -12.16 15.91
CA GLY A 118 -10.85 -13.20 16.33
C GLY A 118 -12.31 -12.81 16.11
N LYS A 119 -13.20 -13.24 17.03
CA LYS A 119 -14.65 -13.09 16.90
C LYS A 119 -15.12 -11.63 16.83
N GLY A 120 -14.31 -10.67 17.31
CA GLY A 120 -14.64 -9.25 17.24
C GLY A 120 -14.78 -8.71 15.81
N LEU A 121 -14.23 -9.41 14.80
CA LEU A 121 -14.37 -9.03 13.39
C LEU A 121 -15.78 -9.27 12.82
N LEU A 122 -16.59 -10.13 13.44
CA LEU A 122 -17.89 -10.52 12.89
C LEU A 122 -18.84 -9.33 12.72
N GLN A 123 -18.96 -8.51 13.76
CA GLN A 123 -19.86 -7.35 13.73
C GLN A 123 -19.45 -6.30 12.67
N PRO A 124 -18.17 -5.85 12.61
CA PRO A 124 -17.71 -4.98 11.53
C PRO A 124 -17.87 -5.60 10.14
N LEU A 125 -17.64 -6.91 10.00
CA LEU A 125 -17.77 -7.59 8.70
C LEU A 125 -19.23 -7.59 8.22
N LEU A 126 -20.17 -7.94 9.10
CA LEU A 126 -21.60 -7.91 8.78
C LEU A 126 -22.06 -6.51 8.41
N ARG A 127 -21.57 -5.46 9.10
CA ARG A 127 -21.88 -4.07 8.74
C ARG A 127 -21.43 -3.71 7.33
N VAL A 128 -20.26 -4.18 6.89
CA VAL A 128 -19.76 -3.91 5.54
C VAL A 128 -20.54 -4.70 4.48
N LEU A 129 -20.96 -5.93 4.78
CA LEU A 129 -21.65 -6.79 3.81
C LEU A 129 -23.16 -6.50 3.67
N LEU A 130 -23.78 -5.86 4.68
CA LEU A 130 -25.22 -5.58 4.71
C LEU A 130 -25.57 -4.10 4.49
N ALA A 131 -24.55 -3.24 4.29
CA ALA A 131 -24.72 -1.84 3.92
C ALA A 131 -24.94 -1.70 2.41
#